data_AF-A0AAC9RS07-F1
#
_entry.id   AF-A0AAC9RS07-F1
#
_cell.length_a   1.000
_cell.length_b   1.000
_cell.length_c   1.000
_cell.angle_alpha   90.00
_cell.angle_beta   90.00
_cell.angle_gamma   90.00
#
_symmetry.space_group_name_H-M   'P 1'
#
loop_
_entity.id
_entity.type
_entity.pdbx_description
1 polymer ?
#
loop_
_entity_poly.entity_id
_entity_poly.type
_entity_poly.pdbx_seq_one_letter_code
_entity_poly.pdbx_strand_id
1 'polypeptide(L)'
;MANRKRNIQLTFWVSEEENYLINQRMKETGFKDRSKYLRKRAIDTHLINVHTEGLNALKNEISKIGVNINQLVRKYHYEGNLDKIDIELLQNYMKKIIQIANKEDDKVQGIYKLDKRNEG
;
A
#
# COMPACT_ATOMS: atom_id res chain seq x y z
N MET A 1 -36.89 -14.07 -25.40
CA MET A 1 -35.96 -13.61 -24.35
C MET A 1 -34.75 -13.01 -25.05
N ALA A 2 -34.60 -11.69 -24.99
CA ALA A 2 -33.60 -10.95 -25.77
C ALA A 2 -32.16 -11.37 -25.39
N ASN A 3 -31.29 -11.49 -26.40
CA ASN A 3 -29.87 -11.80 -26.27
C ASN A 3 -29.16 -10.82 -25.32
N ARG A 4 -29.09 -11.16 -24.04
CA ARG A 4 -28.35 -10.39 -23.05
C ARG A 4 -26.86 -10.71 -23.18
N LYS A 5 -26.01 -9.69 -23.33
CA LYS A 5 -24.54 -9.83 -23.28
C LYS A 5 -24.03 -10.52 -22.00
N ARG A 6 -24.81 -10.46 -20.92
CA ARG A 6 -24.53 -11.12 -19.63
C ARG A 6 -25.75 -11.92 -19.20
N ASN A 7 -25.67 -13.23 -19.37
CA ASN A 7 -26.77 -14.18 -19.20
C ASN A 7 -26.68 -15.04 -17.93
N ILE A 8 -25.54 -15.03 -17.23
CA ILE A 8 -25.37 -15.74 -15.95
C ILE A 8 -25.87 -14.85 -14.80
N GLN A 9 -26.79 -15.36 -14.00
CA GLN A 9 -27.28 -14.71 -12.79
C GLN A 9 -26.56 -15.27 -11.56
N LEU A 10 -26.08 -14.38 -10.69
CA LEU A 10 -25.51 -14.73 -9.39
C LEU A 10 -26.45 -14.19 -8.30
N THR A 11 -26.85 -15.05 -7.37
CA THR A 11 -27.73 -14.71 -6.24
C THR A 11 -27.09 -15.16 -4.94
N PHE A 12 -27.16 -14.31 -3.92
CA PHE A 12 -26.67 -14.59 -2.57
C PHE A 12 -27.55 -13.88 -1.55
N TRP A 13 -27.56 -14.39 -0.32
CA TRP A 13 -28.28 -13.81 0.79
C TRP A 13 -27.39 -12.79 1.51
N VAL A 14 -28.00 -11.73 2.04
CA VAL A 14 -27.35 -10.70 2.84
C VAL A 14 -28.24 -10.34 4.01
N SER A 15 -27.63 -9.92 5.12
CA SER A 15 -28.36 -9.27 6.20
C SER A 15 -28.85 -7.86 5.79
N GLU A 16 -29.75 -7.28 6.58
CA GLU A 16 -30.19 -5.89 6.37
C GLU A 16 -29.02 -4.91 6.45
N GLU A 17 -28.10 -5.13 7.41
CA GLU A 17 -26.89 -4.32 7.60
C GLU A 17 -25.96 -4.41 6.39
N GLU A 18 -25.70 -5.62 5.88
CA GLU A 18 -24.88 -5.82 4.69
C GLU A 18 -25.50 -5.16 3.46
N ASN A 19 -26.82 -5.27 3.29
CA ASN A 19 -27.54 -4.61 2.20
C ASN A 19 -27.44 -3.08 2.29
N TYR A 20 -27.58 -2.51 3.50
CA TYR A 20 -27.38 -1.09 3.73
C TYR A 20 -25.97 -0.64 3.35
N LEU A 21 -24.94 -1.34 3.82
CA LEU A 21 -23.53 -1.04 3.53
C LEU A 21 -23.20 -1.15 2.04
N ILE A 22 -23.74 -2.16 1.35
CA ILE A 22 -23.57 -2.31 -0.12
C ILE A 22 -24.14 -1.09 -0.85
N ASN A 23 -25.35 -0.66 -0.48
CA ASN A 23 -26.01 0.48 -1.13
C ASN A 23 -25.30 1.81 -0.80
N GLN A 24 -24.80 1.97 0.42
CA GLN A 24 -24.03 3.16 0.81
C GLN A 24 -22.74 3.25 -0.01
N ARG A 25 -21.93 2.19 -0.04
CA ARG A 25 -20.67 2.17 -0.81
C ARG A 25 -20.88 2.34 -2.31
N MET A 26 -21.99 1.82 -2.84
CA MET A 26 -22.39 2.06 -4.23
C MET A 26 -22.62 3.56 -4.50
N LYS A 27 -23.30 4.27 -3.58
CA LYS A 27 -23.54 5.71 -3.70
C LYS A 27 -22.24 6.52 -3.59
N GLU A 28 -21.37 6.18 -2.63
CA GLU A 28 -20.08 6.83 -2.43
C GLU A 28 -19.17 6.75 -3.66
N THR A 29 -19.28 5.66 -4.42
CA THR A 29 -18.50 5.44 -5.65
C THR A 29 -19.16 5.99 -6.92
N GLY A 30 -20.34 6.63 -6.80
CA GLY A 30 -21.05 7.25 -7.92
C GLY A 30 -21.75 6.26 -8.88
N PHE A 31 -21.85 4.98 -8.52
CA PHE A 31 -22.58 4.00 -9.33
C PHE A 31 -24.10 4.19 -9.19
N LYS A 32 -24.79 4.18 -10.33
CA LYS A 32 -26.27 4.24 -10.39
C LYS A 32 -26.93 2.85 -10.42
N ASP A 33 -26.15 1.81 -10.73
CA ASP A 33 -26.62 0.43 -10.90
C ASP A 33 -25.85 -0.51 -9.96
N ARG A 34 -26.61 -1.19 -9.08
CA ARG A 34 -26.09 -2.14 -8.09
C ARG A 34 -25.41 -3.34 -8.75
N SER A 35 -25.95 -3.84 -9.86
CA SER A 35 -25.32 -4.95 -10.60
C SER A 35 -24.01 -4.54 -11.24
N LYS A 36 -23.88 -3.29 -11.70
CA LYS A 36 -22.61 -2.75 -12.21
C LYS A 36 -21.60 -2.60 -11.07
N TYR A 37 -22.02 -2.02 -9.94
CA TYR A 37 -21.18 -1.86 -8.76
C TYR A 37 -20.68 -3.20 -8.22
N LEU A 38 -21.58 -4.16 -7.96
CA LEU A 38 -21.21 -5.47 -7.41
C LEU A 38 -20.32 -6.25 -8.36
N ARG A 39 -20.57 -6.21 -9.68
CA ARG A 39 -19.70 -6.87 -10.66
C ARG A 39 -18.32 -6.22 -10.71
N LYS A 40 -18.25 -4.89 -10.76
CA LYS A 40 -16.97 -4.17 -10.76
C LYS A 40 -16.23 -4.49 -9.46
N ARG A 41 -16.90 -4.44 -8.31
CA ARG A 41 -16.28 -4.74 -7.02
C ARG A 41 -15.83 -6.20 -6.89
N ALA A 42 -16.60 -7.17 -7.35
CA ALA A 42 -16.23 -8.59 -7.29
C ALA A 42 -15.09 -8.95 -8.25
N ILE A 43 -14.94 -8.21 -9.36
CA ILE A 43 -13.82 -8.38 -10.31
C ILE A 43 -12.58 -7.61 -9.83
N ASP A 44 -12.76 -6.38 -9.34
CA ASP A 44 -11.69 -5.46 -8.95
C ASP A 44 -11.23 -5.61 -7.50
N THR A 45 -11.88 -6.46 -6.69
CA THR A 45 -11.33 -6.84 -5.38
C THR A 45 -10.03 -7.57 -5.61
N HIS A 46 -8.96 -6.80 -5.83
CA HIS A 46 -7.64 -7.16 -5.44
C HIS A 46 -7.77 -7.46 -3.95
N LEU A 47 -7.73 -8.73 -3.59
CA LEU A 47 -7.33 -9.14 -2.26
C LEU A 47 -5.94 -8.53 -2.08
N ILE A 48 -5.90 -7.28 -1.60
CA ILE A 48 -4.65 -6.65 -1.19
C ILE A 48 -4.29 -7.39 0.09
N ASN A 49 -3.61 -8.53 -0.07
CA ASN A 49 -2.77 -9.04 0.99
C ASN A 49 -1.69 -7.98 1.16
N VAL A 50 -1.92 -7.07 2.11
CA VAL A 50 -0.92 -6.11 2.53
C VAL A 50 0.19 -6.93 3.16
N HIS A 51 1.16 -7.36 2.35
CA HIS A 51 2.38 -7.97 2.83
C HIS A 51 3.17 -6.89 3.56
N THR A 52 3.01 -6.85 4.89
CA THR A 52 3.65 -5.86 5.77
C THR A 52 5.15 -6.07 5.91
N GLU A 53 5.70 -7.13 5.33
CA GLU A 53 7.13 -7.46 5.35
C GLU A 53 8.02 -6.31 4.87
N GLY A 54 7.63 -5.65 3.78
CA GLY A 54 8.35 -4.47 3.26
C GLY A 54 8.34 -3.29 4.23
N LEU A 55 7.19 -3.02 4.85
CA LEU A 55 7.04 -1.97 5.86
C LEU A 55 7.84 -2.28 7.14
N ASN A 56 7.88 -3.54 7.55
CA ASN A 56 8.67 -4.00 8.69
C ASN A 56 10.18 -3.87 8.42
N ALA A 57 10.63 -4.19 7.20
CA ALA A 57 12.02 -3.99 6.79
C ALA A 57 12.41 -2.50 6.84
N LEU A 58 11.53 -1.61 6.36
CA LEU A 58 11.74 -0.17 6.37
C LEU A 58 11.80 0.38 7.81
N LYS A 59 10.87 -0.06 8.69
CA LYS A 59 10.89 0.28 10.12
C LYS A 59 12.18 -0.15 10.82
N ASN A 60 12.66 -1.35 10.53
CA ASN A 60 13.90 -1.87 11.12
C ASN A 60 15.13 -1.05 10.71
N GLU A 61 15.24 -0.65 9.44
CA GLU A 61 16.37 0.16 8.99
C GLU A 61 16.30 1.59 9.55
N ILE A 62 15.12 2.21 9.66
CA ILE A 62 14.95 3.50 10.35
C ILE A 62 15.41 3.41 11.81
N SER A 63 15.02 2.33 12.51
CA SER A 63 15.38 2.14 13.92
C SER A 63 16.91 2.02 14.10
N LYS A 64 17.60 1.30 13.22
CA LYS A 64 19.07 1.20 13.23
C LYS A 64 19.73 2.57 13.04
N ILE A 65 19.20 3.41 12.14
CA ILE A 65 19.71 4.79 11.98
C ILE A 65 19.53 5.59 13.25
N GLY A 66 18.36 5.54 13.90
CA GLY A 66 18.12 6.26 15.15
C GLY A 66 19.13 5.89 16.24
N VAL A 67 19.48 4.60 16.34
CA VAL A 67 20.53 4.11 17.26
C VAL A 67 21.90 4.66 16.87
N ASN A 68 22.27 4.62 15.60
CA ASN A 68 23.58 5.09 15.14
C ASN A 68 23.73 6.62 15.26
N ILE A 69 22.68 7.39 14.98
CA ILE A 69 22.67 8.85 15.21
C ILE A 69 22.90 9.13 16.70
N ASN A 70 22.22 8.41 17.60
CA ASN A 70 22.42 8.58 19.04
C ASN A 70 23.86 8.24 19.48
N GLN A 71 24.49 7.24 18.86
CA GLN A 71 25.89 6.92 19.10
C GLN A 71 26.82 8.04 18.65
N LEU A 72 26.58 8.63 17.48
CA LEU A 72 27.37 9.76 16.99
C LEU A 72 27.21 11.02 17.84
N VAL A 73 26.00 11.31 18.30
CA VAL A 73 25.75 12.42 19.24
C VAL A 73 26.51 12.21 20.55
N ARG A 74 26.53 10.99 21.09
CA ARG A 74 27.33 10.66 22.28
C ARG A 74 28.83 10.82 22.00
N LYS A 75 29.32 10.27 20.90
CA LYS A 75 30.73 10.38 20.49
C LYS A 75 31.15 11.85 20.40
N TYR A 76 30.37 12.68 19.72
CA TYR A 76 30.62 14.12 19.63
C TYR A 76 30.63 14.80 21.00
N HIS A 77 29.69 14.46 21.89
CA HIS A 77 29.71 15.02 23.25
C HIS A 77 30.95 14.63 24.06
N TYR A 78 31.54 13.46 23.84
CA TYR A 78 32.72 12.99 24.58
C TYR A 78 34.05 13.41 23.92
N GLU A 79 34.14 13.35 22.59
CA GLU A 79 35.39 13.54 21.84
C GLU A 79 35.48 14.93 21.18
N GLY A 80 34.37 15.67 21.09
CA GLY A 80 34.31 17.02 20.51
C GLY A 80 34.44 17.06 18.98
N ASN A 81 34.56 15.91 18.32
CA ASN A 81 34.65 15.80 16.87
C ASN A 81 33.86 14.60 16.33
N LEU A 82 33.63 14.60 15.02
CA LEU A 82 33.08 13.49 14.25
C LEU A 82 34.00 13.25 13.07
N ASP A 83 34.34 11.99 12.79
CA ASP A 83 35.22 11.66 11.67
C ASP A 83 34.42 11.56 10.37
N LYS A 84 35.09 11.68 9.22
CA LYS A 84 34.47 11.50 7.90
C LYS A 84 33.80 10.13 7.77
N ILE A 85 34.38 9.10 8.39
CA ILE A 85 33.85 7.73 8.41
C ILE A 85 32.45 7.69 9.05
N ASP A 86 32.23 8.45 10.12
CA ASP A 86 30.96 8.51 10.83
C ASP A 86 29.85 9.13 9.96
N ILE A 87 30.19 10.20 9.24
CA ILE A 87 29.28 10.90 8.32
C ILE A 87 28.96 10.02 7.11
N GLU A 88 29.97 9.35 6.56
CA GLU A 88 29.82 8.45 5.41
C GLU A 88 28.95 7.23 5.75
N LEU A 89 29.08 6.70 6.97
CA LEU A 89 28.23 5.63 7.48
C LEU A 89 26.75 6.03 7.52
N LEU A 90 26.43 7.23 8.03
CA LEU A 90 25.05 7.75 8.01
C LEU A 90 24.50 7.92 6.60
N GLN A 91 25.30 8.48 5.69
CA GLN A 91 24.91 8.66 4.29
C GLN A 91 24.60 7.31 3.60
N ASN A 92 25.40 6.27 3.89
CA ASN A 92 25.17 4.93 3.36
C ASN A 92 23.87 4.31 3.89
N TYR A 93 23.55 4.49 5.18
CA TYR A 93 22.26 4.05 5.71
C TYR A 93 21.08 4.81 5.10
N MET A 94 21.19 6.13 4.90
CA MET A 94 20.15 6.92 4.22
C MET A 94 19.90 6.40 2.79
N LYS A 95 20.95 6.11 2.02
CA LYS A 95 20.82 5.51 0.68
C LYS A 95 20.07 4.18 0.72
N LYS A 96 20.34 3.34 1.70
CA LYS A 96 19.67 2.04 1.87
C LYS A 96 18.18 2.18 2.19
N ILE A 97 17.80 3.16 3.02
CA ILE A 97 16.38 3.48 3.26
C ILE A 97 15.69 3.90 1.97
N ILE A 98 16.29 4.81 1.21
CA ILE A 98 15.72 5.29 -0.06
C ILE A 98 15.53 4.12 -1.03
N GLN A 99 16.49 3.20 -1.12
CA GLN A 99 16.36 2.01 -1.95
C GLN A 99 15.19 1.11 -1.55
N ILE A 100 15.00 0.87 -0.24
CA ILE A 100 13.88 0.06 0.26
C ILE A 100 12.55 0.78 0.00
N ALA A 101 12.48 2.09 0.26
CA ALA A 101 11.28 2.88 0.02
C ALA A 101 10.86 2.88 -1.45
N ASN A 102 11.81 3.10 -2.37
CA ASN A 102 11.54 3.07 -3.81
C ASN A 102 11.06 1.70 -4.27
N LYS A 103 11.65 0.61 -3.75
CA LYS A 103 11.23 -0.75 -4.08
C LYS A 103 9.79 -1.04 -3.65
N GLU A 104 9.38 -0.54 -2.48
CA GLU A 104 7.99 -0.70 -2.02
C GLU A 104 7.03 0.22 -2.79
N ASP A 105 7.43 1.45 -3.14
CA ASP A 105 6.63 2.34 -3.98
C ASP A 105 6.41 1.74 -5.38
N ASP A 106 7.44 1.18 -6.01
CA ASP A 106 7.32 0.52 -7.32
C ASP A 106 6.29 -0.62 -7.32
N LYS A 107 6.24 -1.41 -6.25
CA LYS A 107 5.22 -2.48 -6.09
C LYS A 107 3.82 -1.91 -6.00
N VAL A 108 3.64 -0.84 -5.21
CA VAL A 108 2.36 -0.15 -5.04
C VAL A 108 1.91 0.48 -6.36
N GLN A 109 2.81 1.18 -7.06
CA GLN A 109 2.54 1.75 -8.39
C GLN A 109 2.22 0.67 -9.44
N GLY A 110 2.87 -0.50 -9.34
CA GLY A 110 2.56 -1.67 -10.18
C GLY A 110 1.11 -2.13 -10.04
N ILE A 111 0.59 -2.17 -8.80
CA ILE A 111 -0.81 -2.49 -8.52
C ILE A 111 -1.74 -1.42 -9.11
N TYR A 112 -1.45 -0.13 -8.89
CA TYR A 112 -2.27 0.97 -9.43
C TYR A 112 -2.28 1.03 -10.98
N LYS A 113 -1.18 0.68 -11.65
CA LYS A 113 -1.10 0.67 -13.12
C LYS A 113 -1.90 -0.47 -13.76
N LEU A 114 -2.05 -1.60 -13.07
CA LEU A 114 -2.94 -2.69 -13.52
C LEU A 114 -4.40 -2.27 -13.47
N ASP A 115 -4.78 -1.48 -12.46
CA ASP A 115 -6.14 -0.98 -12.28
C ASP A 115 -6.60 -0.12 -13.47
N LYS A 116 -5.77 0.85 -13.90
CA LYS A 116 -6.11 1.75 -15.03
C LYS A 116 -6.20 1.08 -16.40
N ARG A 117 -5.52 -0.07 -16.62
CA ARG A 117 -5.62 -0.80 -17.90
C ARG A 117 -6.92 -1.59 -18.03
N ASN A 118 -7.53 -1.96 -16.90
CA ASN A 118 -8.79 -2.69 -16.86
C ASN A 118 -10.02 -1.75 -16.90
N GLU A 119 -9.81 -0.45 -17.10
CA GLU A 119 -10.84 0.58 -17.28
C GLU A 119 -11.18 0.85 -18.76
N GLY A 120 -10.44 0.26 -19.71
CA GLY A 120 -10.73 0.28 -21.16
C GLY A 120 -11.54 -0.93 -21.61
#